data_AF-A0A0M8T841-F1
#
_entry.id   AF-A0A0M8T841-F1
#
_cell.length_a   1.000
_cell.length_b   1.000
_cell.length_c   1.000
_cell.angle_alpha   90.00
_cell.angle_beta   90.00
_cell.angle_gamma   90.00
#
_symmetry.space_group_name_H-M   'P 1'
#
loop_
_entity.id
_entity.type
_entity.pdbx_description
1 polymer ?
#
loop_
_entity_poly.entity_id
_entity_poly.type
_entity_poly.pdbx_seq_one_letter_code
_entity_poly.pdbx_strand_id
1 'polypeptide(L)'
;MTTLMTQHQPIGPPREFSPATTDLMKRLVAGLKAYETPAEFAERARITRRRLHEAVRTLALVPSPSPELVTAHWRARQMLLMYPADRNRPRPKYVAALSQRLTDLLVHRVAAAAYTCTPELHDLTYLHRRLVRAGEEHAGSVRVILDDRSLHEWPLSLRPGWKRVQRLVEDRQIGMLLVDSADALVPPEEIRDPGWDRQRIEARLASWGIRLVCLADADKAKGGAQ
;
A
#
# COMPACT_ATOMS: atom_id res chain seq x y z
N MET A 1 80.50 16.87 12.50
CA MET A 1 79.08 16.67 12.82
C MET A 1 78.34 17.94 12.41
N THR A 2 77.38 17.85 11.51
CA THR A 2 76.74 19.03 10.90
C THR A 2 75.24 18.90 11.04
N THR A 3 74.64 19.72 11.90
CA THR A 3 73.20 19.65 12.21
C THR A 3 72.40 20.33 11.11
N LEU A 4 71.62 19.55 10.35
CA LEU A 4 70.65 20.10 9.40
C LEU A 4 69.45 20.69 10.17
N MET A 5 69.33 22.02 10.20
CA MET A 5 68.11 22.68 10.67
C MET A 5 67.07 22.70 9.55
N THR A 6 66.09 21.80 9.64
CA THR A 6 64.92 21.80 8.76
C THR A 6 64.03 23.00 9.09
N GLN A 7 64.04 24.03 8.24
CA GLN A 7 63.11 25.16 8.39
C GLN A 7 61.68 24.70 8.06
N HIS A 8 60.82 24.60 9.07
CA HIS A 8 59.38 24.59 8.84
C HIS A 8 58.95 26.00 8.42
N GLN A 9 58.56 26.15 7.15
CA GLN A 9 57.82 27.35 6.73
C GLN A 9 56.51 27.43 7.52
N PRO A 10 56.11 28.62 8.03
CA PRO A 10 54.82 28.78 8.65
C PRO A 10 53.73 28.51 7.61
N ILE A 11 52.74 27.69 7.97
CA ILE A 11 51.52 27.52 7.19
C ILE A 11 50.89 28.91 7.06
N GLY A 12 50.74 29.40 5.82
CA GLY A 12 50.15 30.71 5.56
C GLY A 12 48.73 30.83 6.13
N PRO A 13 48.19 32.06 6.25
CA PRO A 13 46.85 32.27 6.79
C PRO A 13 45.83 31.39 6.04
N PRO A 14 44.83 30.81 6.74
CA PRO A 14 43.89 29.88 6.14
C PRO A 14 43.22 30.54 4.94
N ARG A 15 43.28 29.89 3.77
CA ARG A 15 42.62 30.38 2.56
C ARG A 15 41.13 30.51 2.84
N GLU A 16 40.65 31.74 2.96
CA GLU A 16 39.22 32.01 3.04
C GLU A 16 38.55 31.51 1.76
N PHE A 17 37.56 30.63 1.93
CA PHE A 17 36.81 30.10 0.80
C PHE A 17 36.04 31.24 0.12
N SER A 18 36.06 31.27 -1.22
CA SER A 18 35.30 32.29 -1.96
C SER A 18 33.83 32.31 -1.53
N PRO A 19 33.12 33.45 -1.61
CA PRO A 19 31.69 33.51 -1.27
C PRO A 19 30.86 32.46 -2.00
N ALA A 20 31.17 32.20 -3.28
CA ALA A 20 30.52 31.16 -4.08
C ALA A 20 30.82 29.73 -3.58
N THR A 21 32.06 29.44 -3.17
CA THR A 21 32.44 28.16 -2.56
C THR A 21 31.75 27.96 -1.20
N THR A 22 31.66 29.03 -0.41
CA THR A 22 30.99 29.03 0.89
C THR A 22 29.48 28.82 0.75
N ASP A 23 28.85 29.42 -0.25
CA ASP A 23 27.42 29.24 -0.50
C ASP A 23 27.09 27.87 -1.10
N LEU A 24 27.93 27.35 -2.00
CA LEU A 24 27.87 25.96 -2.45
C LEU A 24 28.01 24.99 -1.26
N MET A 25 28.97 25.22 -0.36
CA MET A 25 29.15 24.42 0.86
C MET A 25 27.92 24.49 1.77
N LYS A 26 27.30 25.67 1.96
CA LYS A 26 26.05 25.79 2.74
C LYS A 26 24.91 25.00 2.12
N ARG A 27 24.70 25.10 0.79
CA ARG A 27 23.68 24.32 0.07
C ARG A 27 23.95 22.82 0.14
N LEU A 28 25.21 22.41 0.02
CA LEU A 28 25.61 21.00 0.10
C LEU A 28 25.47 20.45 1.53
N VAL A 29 25.76 21.25 2.57
CA VAL A 29 25.48 20.95 3.98
C VAL A 29 23.99 20.98 4.32
N ALA A 30 23.15 21.61 3.51
CA ALA A 30 21.68 21.63 3.62
C ALA A 30 20.95 20.58 2.75
N GLY A 31 21.63 20.02 1.73
CA GLY A 31 21.22 18.79 1.03
C GLY A 31 21.69 17.50 1.74
N LEU A 32 22.88 17.53 2.35
CA LEU A 32 23.14 16.85 3.62
C LEU A 32 22.27 17.53 4.71
N LYS A 33 22.12 16.98 5.91
CA LYS A 33 21.11 17.42 6.92
C LYS A 33 19.63 17.33 6.49
N ALA A 34 19.27 17.43 5.20
CA ALA A 34 18.03 16.90 4.63
C ALA A 34 18.00 15.35 4.60
N TYR A 35 18.79 14.72 5.48
CA TYR A 35 18.62 13.34 5.88
C TYR A 35 17.38 13.25 6.76
N GLU A 36 16.49 12.32 6.43
CA GLU A 36 15.39 11.94 7.32
C GLU A 36 15.90 11.71 8.74
N THR A 37 15.19 12.30 9.71
CA THR A 37 15.40 12.02 11.12
C THR A 37 15.22 10.53 11.41
N PRO A 38 15.83 9.98 12.47
CA PRO A 38 15.61 8.58 12.84
C PRO A 38 14.13 8.20 13.03
N ALA A 39 13.29 9.17 13.41
CA ALA A 39 11.84 9.00 13.55
C ALA A 39 11.14 8.83 12.19
N GLU A 40 11.41 9.71 11.22
CA GLU A 40 10.89 9.59 9.84
C GLU A 40 11.38 8.30 9.17
N PHE A 41 12.65 7.94 9.40
CA PHE A 41 13.25 6.71 8.89
C PHE A 41 12.55 5.45 9.46
N ALA A 42 12.22 5.47 10.76
CA ALA A 42 11.45 4.41 11.41
C ALA A 42 9.99 4.36 10.92
N GLU A 43 9.34 5.51 10.75
CA GLU A 43 7.96 5.56 10.28
C GLU A 43 7.83 5.08 8.83
N ARG A 44 8.73 5.51 7.94
CA ARG A 44 8.82 4.96 6.58
C ARG A 44 9.03 3.44 6.60
N ALA A 45 9.86 2.92 7.51
CA ALA A 45 10.04 1.47 7.66
C ALA A 45 8.74 0.75 8.08
N ARG A 46 7.95 1.34 8.99
CA ARG A 46 6.64 0.81 9.40
C ARG A 46 5.63 0.84 8.25
N ILE A 47 5.53 1.96 7.53
CA ILE A 47 4.64 2.13 6.38
C ILE A 47 4.99 1.13 5.27
N THR A 48 6.26 1.05 4.86
CA THR A 48 6.71 0.09 3.83
C THR A 48 6.45 -1.34 4.26
N ARG A 49 6.67 -1.68 5.53
CA ARG A 49 6.39 -3.02 6.06
C ARG A 49 4.89 -3.35 6.08
N ARG A 50 4.02 -2.38 6.41
CA ARG A 50 2.56 -2.54 6.33
C ARG A 50 2.12 -2.82 4.89
N ARG A 51 2.60 -2.01 3.94
CA ARG A 51 2.34 -2.20 2.50
C ARG A 51 2.87 -3.54 1.98
N LEU A 52 4.03 -4.00 2.45
CA LEU A 52 4.58 -5.31 2.10
C LEU A 52 3.70 -6.45 2.63
N HIS A 53 3.22 -6.35 3.87
CA HIS A 53 2.30 -7.32 4.46
C HIS A 53 0.96 -7.38 3.71
N GLU A 54 0.42 -6.24 3.29
CA GLU A 54 -0.77 -6.16 2.45
C GLU A 54 -0.55 -6.75 1.05
N ALA A 55 0.58 -6.43 0.40
CA ALA A 55 0.93 -6.97 -0.92
C ALA A 55 1.07 -8.49 -0.88
N VAL A 56 1.75 -9.05 0.14
CA VAL A 56 1.83 -10.50 0.37
C VAL A 56 0.44 -11.12 0.55
N ARG A 57 -0.47 -10.48 1.30
CA ARG A 57 -1.84 -10.98 1.47
C ARG A 57 -2.64 -10.97 0.16
N THR A 58 -2.57 -9.89 -0.61
CA THR A 58 -3.27 -9.79 -1.91
C THR A 58 -2.73 -10.81 -2.91
N LEU A 59 -1.41 -10.88 -3.07
CA LEU A 59 -0.75 -11.65 -4.13
C LEU A 59 -0.72 -13.17 -3.84
N ALA A 60 -1.07 -13.59 -2.62
CA ALA A 60 -1.32 -14.99 -2.30
C ALA A 60 -2.59 -15.55 -2.98
N LEU A 61 -3.49 -14.68 -3.43
CA LEU A 61 -4.82 -15.05 -3.95
C LEU A 61 -4.87 -15.09 -5.49
N VAL A 62 -3.74 -14.82 -6.17
CA VAL A 62 -3.65 -14.93 -7.62
C VAL A 62 -3.91 -16.39 -8.03
N PRO A 63 -4.96 -16.69 -8.83
CA PRO A 63 -5.43 -18.07 -9.05
C PRO A 63 -4.50 -18.94 -9.91
N SER A 64 -3.43 -18.36 -10.48
CA SER A 64 -2.36 -19.06 -11.20
C SER A 64 -1.09 -18.18 -11.17
N PRO A 65 -0.31 -18.19 -10.08
CA PRO A 65 0.85 -17.30 -9.94
C PRO A 65 2.02 -17.76 -10.82
N SER A 66 2.73 -16.81 -11.44
CA SER A 66 3.95 -17.13 -12.20
C SER A 66 5.10 -17.57 -11.26
N PRO A 67 6.13 -18.30 -11.77
CA PRO A 67 7.28 -18.69 -10.96
C PRO A 67 8.02 -17.51 -10.31
N GLU A 68 8.05 -16.36 -10.99
CA GLU A 68 8.63 -15.11 -10.50
C GLU A 68 7.80 -14.57 -9.32
N LEU A 69 6.47 -14.58 -9.44
CA LEU A 69 5.57 -14.17 -8.36
C LEU A 69 5.71 -15.09 -7.15
N VAL A 70 5.74 -16.42 -7.33
CA VAL A 70 5.97 -17.37 -6.23
C VAL A 70 7.29 -17.08 -5.52
N THR A 71 8.36 -16.81 -6.30
CA THR A 71 9.69 -16.48 -5.76
C THR A 71 9.69 -15.13 -5.01
N ALA A 72 9.09 -14.09 -5.57
CA ALA A 72 8.95 -12.78 -4.94
C ALA A 72 8.12 -12.86 -3.65
N HIS A 73 7.02 -13.63 -3.67
CA HIS A 73 6.14 -13.88 -2.52
C HIS A 73 6.87 -14.60 -1.39
N TRP A 74 7.60 -15.66 -1.70
CA TRP A 74 8.43 -16.35 -0.71
C TRP A 74 9.48 -15.40 -0.10
N ARG A 75 10.23 -14.65 -0.92
CA ARG A 75 11.24 -13.68 -0.44
C ARG A 75 10.63 -12.59 0.43
N ALA A 76 9.44 -12.08 0.07
CA ALA A 76 8.71 -11.10 0.86
C ALA A 76 8.19 -11.67 2.18
N ARG A 77 7.68 -12.91 2.20
CA ARG A 77 7.31 -13.62 3.43
C ARG A 77 8.51 -13.78 4.37
N GLN A 78 9.67 -14.20 3.87
CA GLN A 78 10.89 -14.29 4.68
C GLN A 78 11.28 -12.92 5.25
N MET A 79 11.20 -11.85 4.47
CA MET A 79 11.47 -10.49 4.94
C MET A 79 10.47 -10.03 6.03
N LEU A 80 9.21 -10.45 5.96
CA LEU A 80 8.21 -10.18 6.99
C LEU A 80 8.42 -10.99 8.28
N LEU A 81 9.17 -12.11 8.26
CA LEU A 81 9.58 -12.79 9.50
C LEU A 81 10.73 -12.07 10.21
N MET A 82 11.50 -11.24 9.50
CA MET A 82 12.62 -10.47 10.06
C MET A 82 12.15 -9.17 10.68
N TYR A 83 12.68 -8.85 11.87
CA TYR A 83 12.55 -7.54 12.52
C TYR A 83 13.93 -6.90 12.71
N PRO A 84 14.04 -5.57 12.69
CA PRO A 84 15.27 -4.89 13.08
C PRO A 84 15.47 -5.02 14.60
N ALA A 85 16.73 -5.10 15.04
CA ALA A 85 17.07 -5.21 16.46
C ALA A 85 16.56 -4.02 17.30
N ASP A 86 16.54 -2.82 16.71
CA ASP A 86 15.83 -1.65 17.22
C ASP A 86 14.74 -1.26 16.21
N ARG A 87 13.47 -1.23 16.67
CA ARG A 87 12.30 -0.86 15.86
C ARG A 87 12.17 0.65 15.63
N ASN A 88 12.78 1.46 16.48
CA ASN A 88 12.76 2.93 16.42
C ASN A 88 14.01 3.49 15.72
N ARG A 89 15.03 2.66 15.46
CA ARG A 89 16.22 2.99 14.66
C ARG A 89 16.58 1.87 13.68
N PRO A 90 15.70 1.53 12.72
CA PRO A 90 15.98 0.47 11.76
C PRO A 90 17.17 0.85 10.86
N ARG A 91 18.11 -0.09 10.69
CA ARG A 91 19.32 0.13 9.86
C ARG A 91 18.94 0.43 8.39
N PRO A 92 19.66 1.31 7.67
CA PRO A 92 19.33 1.63 6.28
C PRO A 92 19.21 0.42 5.34
N LYS A 93 20.09 -0.58 5.49
CA LYS A 93 20.05 -1.83 4.73
C LYS A 93 18.72 -2.61 4.91
N TYR A 94 18.09 -2.55 6.09
CA TYR A 94 16.80 -3.20 6.34
C TYR A 94 15.65 -2.47 5.62
N VAL A 95 15.65 -1.13 5.64
CA VAL A 95 14.63 -0.32 4.97
C VAL A 95 14.76 -0.42 3.44
N ALA A 96 15.98 -0.39 2.91
CA ALA A 96 16.23 -0.65 1.50
C ALA A 96 15.75 -2.05 1.07
N ALA A 97 16.03 -3.10 1.86
CA ALA A 97 15.56 -4.45 1.59
C ALA A 97 14.02 -4.57 1.65
N LEU A 98 13.36 -3.92 2.61
CA LEU A 98 11.89 -3.85 2.67
C LEU A 98 11.31 -3.20 1.41
N SER A 99 11.85 -2.04 1.01
CA SER A 99 11.40 -1.30 -0.17
C SER A 99 11.62 -2.11 -1.45
N GLN A 100 12.76 -2.79 -1.60
CA GLN A 100 13.00 -3.67 -2.76
C GLN A 100 11.99 -4.81 -2.81
N ARG A 101 11.75 -5.52 -1.69
CA ARG A 101 10.79 -6.65 -1.67
C ARG A 101 9.35 -6.22 -1.89
N LEU A 102 9.01 -4.99 -1.49
CA LEU A 102 7.75 -4.37 -1.87
C LEU A 102 7.71 -4.18 -3.38
N THR A 103 8.68 -3.47 -3.97
CA THR A 103 8.77 -3.22 -5.41
C THR A 103 8.71 -4.51 -6.24
N ASP A 104 9.49 -5.54 -5.88
CA ASP A 104 9.49 -6.86 -6.54
C ASP A 104 8.07 -7.46 -6.61
N LEU A 105 7.30 -7.36 -5.52
CA LEU A 105 5.91 -7.82 -5.48
C LEU A 105 4.95 -6.89 -6.24
N LEU A 106 5.16 -5.58 -6.20
CA LEU A 106 4.27 -4.63 -6.87
C LEU A 106 4.30 -4.78 -8.40
N VAL A 107 5.36 -5.35 -8.99
CA VAL A 107 5.37 -5.72 -10.43
C VAL A 107 4.27 -6.72 -10.78
N HIS A 108 3.87 -7.59 -9.85
CA HIS A 108 2.86 -8.63 -10.05
C HIS A 108 1.46 -8.24 -9.60
N ARG A 109 1.21 -6.94 -9.40
CA ARG A 109 -0.07 -6.37 -8.94
C ARG A 109 -1.27 -6.91 -9.72
N VAL A 110 -2.23 -7.50 -9.00
CA VAL A 110 -3.53 -7.89 -9.56
C VAL A 110 -4.41 -6.66 -9.75
N ALA A 111 -5.14 -6.62 -10.86
CA ALA A 111 -6.18 -5.63 -11.08
C ALA A 111 -7.24 -5.69 -9.96
N ALA A 112 -7.65 -4.52 -9.49
CA ALA A 112 -8.83 -4.38 -8.64
C ALA A 112 -10.05 -3.91 -9.43
N ALA A 113 -11.24 -4.32 -9.01
CA ALA A 113 -12.47 -3.56 -9.25
C ALA A 113 -12.85 -2.80 -7.98
N ALA A 114 -13.55 -1.68 -8.16
CA ALA A 114 -14.28 -1.03 -7.09
C ALA A 114 -15.78 -1.18 -7.32
N TYR A 115 -16.55 -1.42 -6.26
CA TYR A 115 -18.00 -1.52 -6.29
C TYR A 115 -18.64 -0.66 -5.20
N THR A 116 -19.72 0.01 -5.53
CA THR A 116 -20.56 0.72 -4.56
C THR A 116 -22.03 0.60 -4.91
N CYS A 117 -22.88 0.61 -3.89
CA CYS A 117 -24.32 0.73 -4.06
C CYS A 117 -24.81 1.83 -3.13
N THR A 118 -25.62 2.74 -3.66
CA THR A 118 -26.07 3.94 -2.93
C THR A 118 -27.59 4.07 -2.99
N PRO A 119 -28.25 4.55 -1.92
CA PRO A 119 -29.70 4.72 -1.90
C PRO A 119 -30.17 5.87 -2.80
N GLU A 120 -29.34 6.89 -2.98
CA GLU A 120 -29.72 8.16 -3.62
C GLU A 120 -28.90 8.46 -4.88
N LEU A 121 -29.45 9.27 -5.78
CA LEU A 121 -28.77 9.83 -6.96
C LEU A 121 -27.80 10.96 -6.59
N HIS A 122 -26.83 10.65 -5.74
CA HIS A 122 -25.81 11.59 -5.27
C HIS A 122 -24.57 11.66 -6.17
N ASP A 123 -23.77 12.72 -5.99
CA ASP A 123 -22.45 12.82 -6.63
C ASP A 123 -21.46 11.83 -6.00
N LEU A 124 -21.18 10.75 -6.74
CA LEU A 124 -20.23 9.72 -6.32
C LEU A 124 -18.76 10.10 -6.57
N THR A 125 -18.46 11.29 -7.11
CA THR A 125 -17.09 11.72 -7.47
C THR A 125 -16.12 11.61 -6.29
N TYR A 126 -16.53 12.02 -5.09
CA TYR A 126 -15.70 11.89 -3.89
C TYR A 126 -15.44 10.43 -3.51
N LEU A 127 -16.47 9.59 -3.57
CA LEU A 127 -16.36 8.16 -3.26
C LEU A 127 -15.50 7.42 -4.29
N HIS A 128 -15.68 7.72 -5.57
CA HIS A 128 -14.86 7.17 -6.66
C HIS A 128 -13.37 7.54 -6.48
N ARG A 129 -13.07 8.79 -6.11
CA ARG A 129 -11.68 9.20 -5.78
C ARG A 129 -11.11 8.44 -4.58
N ARG A 130 -11.90 8.22 -3.51
CA ARG A 130 -11.47 7.38 -2.36
C ARG A 130 -11.18 5.93 -2.79
N LEU A 131 -12.06 5.33 -3.58
CA LEU A 131 -11.91 3.95 -4.07
C LEU A 131 -10.72 3.79 -5.03
N VAL A 132 -10.49 4.73 -5.94
CA VAL A 132 -9.30 4.76 -6.83
C VAL A 132 -8.03 4.81 -6.01
N ARG A 133 -7.92 5.77 -5.09
CA ARG A 133 -6.74 5.94 -4.24
C ARG A 133 -6.46 4.68 -3.39
N ALA A 134 -7.48 4.12 -2.75
CA ALA A 134 -7.33 2.88 -1.99
C ALA A 134 -6.89 1.71 -2.89
N GLY A 135 -7.39 1.63 -4.11
CA GLY A 135 -6.95 0.65 -5.09
C GLY A 135 -5.52 0.86 -5.56
N GLU A 136 -5.07 2.09 -5.81
CA GLU A 136 -3.66 2.40 -6.11
C GLU A 136 -2.73 2.05 -4.94
N GLU A 137 -3.19 2.23 -3.70
CA GLU A 137 -2.46 1.89 -2.48
C GLU A 137 -2.31 0.36 -2.32
N HIS A 138 -3.42 -0.41 -2.46
CA HIS A 138 -3.48 -1.86 -2.16
C HIS A 138 -3.28 -2.81 -3.35
N ALA A 139 -3.70 -2.41 -4.56
CA ALA A 139 -3.68 -3.21 -5.80
C ALA A 139 -2.90 -2.53 -6.95
N GLY A 140 -2.62 -1.23 -6.86
CA GLY A 140 -1.86 -0.45 -7.83
C GLY A 140 -2.63 0.11 -9.00
N SER A 141 -3.71 -0.53 -9.42
CA SER A 141 -4.68 0.05 -10.35
C SER A 141 -6.08 -0.48 -10.09
N VAL A 142 -7.05 0.41 -10.17
CA VAL A 142 -8.47 0.05 -10.28
C VAL A 142 -8.79 -0.01 -11.77
N ARG A 143 -9.13 -1.20 -12.26
CA ARG A 143 -9.43 -1.45 -13.68
C ARG A 143 -10.81 -0.91 -14.06
N VAL A 144 -11.75 -0.94 -13.13
CA VAL A 144 -13.12 -0.44 -13.30
C VAL A 144 -13.74 -0.08 -11.95
N ILE A 145 -14.58 0.94 -11.97
CA ILE A 145 -15.48 1.30 -10.87
C ILE A 145 -16.90 0.98 -11.35
N LEU A 146 -17.68 0.30 -10.53
CA LEU A 146 -19.05 -0.11 -10.82
C LEU A 146 -19.97 0.40 -9.72
N ASP A 147 -20.95 1.22 -10.09
CA ASP A 147 -21.94 1.77 -9.17
C ASP A 147 -23.37 1.34 -9.52
N ASP A 148 -24.14 0.98 -8.48
CA ASP A 148 -25.58 0.71 -8.56
C ASP A 148 -26.33 1.75 -7.72
N ARG A 149 -27.04 2.68 -8.37
CA ARG A 149 -27.72 3.83 -7.72
C ARG A 149 -29.21 3.58 -7.53
N SER A 150 -29.71 3.88 -6.34
CA SER A 150 -31.10 3.64 -5.92
C SER A 150 -31.55 2.17 -6.05
N LEU A 151 -30.59 1.24 -6.03
CA LEU A 151 -30.82 -0.21 -6.04
C LEU A 151 -30.41 -0.86 -4.70
N HIS A 152 -30.25 -0.07 -3.63
CA HIS A 152 -29.81 -0.58 -2.32
C HIS A 152 -30.80 -1.61 -1.74
N GLU A 153 -32.10 -1.42 -2.02
CA GLU A 153 -33.19 -2.32 -1.63
C GLU A 153 -33.21 -3.62 -2.45
N TRP A 154 -32.58 -3.64 -3.63
CA TRP A 154 -32.64 -4.80 -4.52
C TRP A 154 -31.73 -5.92 -4.04
N PRO A 155 -32.11 -7.19 -4.21
CA PRO A 155 -31.22 -8.33 -4.07
C PRO A 155 -29.92 -8.15 -4.87
N LEU A 156 -28.78 -8.44 -4.25
CA LEU A 156 -27.45 -8.23 -4.87
C LEU A 156 -27.33 -8.95 -6.23
N SER A 157 -27.92 -10.13 -6.34
CA SER A 157 -28.03 -10.93 -7.58
C SER A 157 -28.78 -10.26 -8.73
N LEU A 158 -29.59 -9.22 -8.46
CA LEU A 158 -30.33 -8.47 -9.47
C LEU A 158 -29.61 -7.20 -9.93
N ARG A 159 -28.73 -6.63 -9.10
CA ARG A 159 -28.07 -5.32 -9.34
C ARG A 159 -27.11 -5.37 -10.56
N PRO A 160 -27.25 -4.50 -11.58
CA PRO A 160 -26.46 -4.54 -12.81
C PRO A 160 -24.94 -4.36 -12.63
N GLY A 161 -24.51 -3.46 -11.76
CA GLY A 161 -23.11 -3.25 -11.39
C GLY A 161 -22.53 -4.49 -10.73
N TRP A 162 -23.23 -5.10 -9.77
CA TRP A 162 -22.82 -6.37 -9.17
C TRP A 162 -22.68 -7.50 -10.19
N LYS A 163 -23.62 -7.67 -11.13
CA LYS A 163 -23.51 -8.67 -12.20
C LYS A 163 -22.25 -8.48 -13.05
N ARG A 164 -21.77 -7.24 -13.23
CA ARG A 164 -20.49 -6.95 -13.89
C ARG A 164 -19.30 -7.32 -13.00
N VAL A 165 -19.36 -7.07 -11.68
CA VAL A 165 -18.35 -7.56 -10.72
C VAL A 165 -18.23 -9.09 -10.78
N GLN A 166 -19.36 -9.81 -10.76
CA GLN A 166 -19.37 -11.28 -10.81
C GLN A 166 -18.63 -11.80 -12.06
N ARG A 167 -18.91 -11.26 -13.25
CA ARG A 167 -18.20 -11.63 -14.47
C ARG A 167 -16.69 -11.38 -14.38
N LEU A 168 -16.26 -10.25 -13.81
CA LEU A 168 -14.83 -9.96 -13.62
C LEU A 168 -14.15 -10.95 -12.66
N VAL A 169 -14.88 -11.50 -11.70
CA VAL A 169 -14.41 -12.55 -10.79
C VAL A 169 -14.38 -13.91 -11.49
N GLU A 170 -15.46 -14.28 -12.18
CA GLU A 170 -15.59 -15.55 -12.92
C GLU A 170 -14.54 -15.66 -14.04
N ASP A 171 -14.35 -14.59 -14.81
CA ASP A 171 -13.32 -14.46 -15.85
C ASP A 171 -11.89 -14.27 -15.28
N ARG A 172 -11.73 -14.23 -13.95
CA ARG A 172 -10.45 -14.00 -13.24
C ARG A 172 -9.72 -12.71 -13.65
N GLN A 173 -10.48 -11.69 -14.06
CA GLN A 173 -9.96 -10.39 -14.54
C GLN A 173 -9.53 -9.45 -13.41
N ILE A 174 -9.88 -9.77 -12.16
CA ILE A 174 -9.51 -9.05 -10.93
C ILE A 174 -9.08 -10.05 -9.84
N GLY A 175 -8.24 -9.59 -8.90
CA GLY A 175 -7.89 -10.32 -7.67
C GLY A 175 -8.27 -9.58 -6.38
N MET A 176 -8.85 -8.40 -6.50
CA MET A 176 -9.31 -7.57 -5.38
C MET A 176 -10.61 -6.87 -5.74
N LEU A 177 -11.51 -6.78 -4.75
CA LEU A 177 -12.71 -5.96 -4.79
C LEU A 177 -12.63 -4.92 -3.67
N LEU A 178 -12.74 -3.64 -4.02
CA LEU A 178 -12.82 -2.51 -3.10
C LEU A 178 -14.28 -2.09 -2.95
N VAL A 179 -14.76 -1.94 -1.71
CA VAL A 179 -16.09 -1.42 -1.40
C VAL A 179 -16.03 -0.37 -0.30
N ASP A 180 -17.00 0.54 -0.24
CA ASP A 180 -17.03 1.54 0.84
C ASP A 180 -17.36 0.90 2.19
N SER A 181 -18.46 0.15 2.26
CA SER A 181 -18.80 -0.74 3.38
C SER A 181 -19.15 -2.14 2.88
N ALA A 182 -18.96 -3.15 3.72
CA ALA A 182 -19.49 -4.50 3.50
C ALA A 182 -21.03 -4.50 3.43
N ASP A 183 -21.69 -3.56 4.09
CA ASP A 183 -23.16 -3.44 4.11
C ASP A 183 -23.72 -3.18 2.69
N ALA A 184 -22.95 -2.55 1.81
CA ALA A 184 -23.33 -2.35 0.41
C ALA A 184 -23.41 -3.67 -0.39
N LEU A 185 -22.83 -4.76 0.14
CA LEU A 185 -22.90 -6.11 -0.41
C LEU A 185 -23.99 -6.98 0.24
N VAL A 186 -24.54 -6.59 1.39
CA VAL A 186 -25.58 -7.39 2.07
C VAL A 186 -26.95 -7.07 1.45
N PRO A 187 -27.72 -8.06 0.96
CA PRO A 187 -29.08 -7.83 0.47
C PRO A 187 -30.06 -7.60 1.63
N PRO A 188 -30.95 -6.61 1.59
CA PRO A 188 -31.87 -6.35 2.70
C PRO A 188 -32.96 -7.42 2.86
N GLU A 189 -33.36 -8.12 1.80
CA GLU A 189 -34.39 -9.17 1.88
C GLU A 189 -33.87 -10.54 2.35
N GLU A 190 -32.55 -10.79 2.32
CA GLU A 190 -31.95 -12.05 2.81
C GLU A 190 -31.64 -12.03 4.32
N ILE A 191 -31.91 -10.91 5.01
CA ILE A 191 -31.72 -10.73 6.46
C ILE A 191 -32.55 -11.72 7.32
N ARG A 192 -33.53 -12.40 6.71
CA ARG A 192 -34.37 -13.42 7.38
C ARG A 192 -33.83 -14.86 7.32
N ASP A 193 -32.76 -15.10 6.57
CA ASP A 193 -32.10 -16.41 6.48
C ASP A 193 -30.68 -16.28 7.08
N PRO A 194 -30.28 -17.05 8.12
CA PRO A 194 -29.01 -16.87 8.84
C PRO A 194 -27.77 -17.35 8.05
N GLY A 195 -27.76 -17.09 6.73
CA GLY A 195 -26.80 -17.64 5.78
C GLY A 195 -26.26 -16.68 4.72
N TRP A 196 -26.58 -15.38 4.79
CA TRP A 196 -26.06 -14.35 3.87
C TRP A 196 -25.47 -13.15 4.61
N ASP A 197 -24.82 -13.43 5.75
CA ASP A 197 -24.04 -12.42 6.44
C ASP A 197 -22.78 -12.02 5.65
N ARG A 198 -22.14 -10.95 6.13
CA ARG A 198 -20.86 -10.46 5.61
C ARG A 198 -19.80 -11.56 5.51
N GLN A 199 -19.75 -12.49 6.46
CA GLN A 199 -18.74 -13.56 6.49
C GLN A 199 -18.94 -14.53 5.33
N ARG A 200 -20.17 -14.86 4.96
CA ARG A 200 -20.50 -15.68 3.78
C ARG A 200 -20.04 -15.03 2.48
N ILE A 201 -20.23 -13.71 2.34
CA ILE A 201 -19.79 -12.95 1.15
C ILE A 201 -18.26 -12.90 1.10
N GLU A 202 -17.60 -12.60 2.22
CA GLU A 202 -16.13 -12.63 2.33
C GLU A 202 -15.56 -14.02 2.03
N ALA A 203 -16.17 -15.10 2.55
CA ALA A 203 -15.77 -16.48 2.29
C ALA A 203 -15.99 -16.90 0.84
N ARG A 204 -17.06 -16.45 0.18
CA ARG A 204 -17.36 -16.72 -1.23
C ARG A 204 -16.41 -15.96 -2.16
N LEU A 205 -16.08 -14.72 -1.85
CA LEU A 205 -15.05 -13.97 -2.58
C LEU A 205 -13.67 -14.65 -2.38
N ALA A 206 -13.34 -15.07 -1.15
CA ALA A 206 -12.09 -15.77 -0.86
C ALA A 206 -11.98 -17.13 -1.56
N SER A 207 -13.07 -17.91 -1.69
CA SER A 207 -13.05 -19.19 -2.43
C SER A 207 -12.87 -19.01 -3.94
N TRP A 208 -13.16 -17.81 -4.46
CA TRP A 208 -12.85 -17.39 -5.82
C TRP A 208 -11.48 -16.69 -5.98
N GLY A 209 -10.68 -16.60 -4.91
CA GLY A 209 -9.38 -15.91 -4.95
C GLY A 209 -9.47 -14.38 -4.97
N ILE A 210 -10.58 -13.81 -4.51
CA ILE A 210 -10.81 -12.36 -4.48
C ILE A 210 -10.65 -11.84 -3.06
N ARG A 211 -9.73 -10.88 -2.88
CA ARG A 211 -9.64 -10.12 -1.62
C ARG A 211 -10.72 -9.04 -1.57
N LEU A 212 -11.62 -9.11 -0.60
CA LEU A 212 -12.46 -7.95 -0.25
C LEU A 212 -11.66 -6.93 0.58
N VAL A 213 -11.84 -5.64 0.28
CA VAL A 213 -11.32 -4.52 1.07
C VAL A 213 -12.44 -3.50 1.28
N CYS A 214 -12.83 -3.30 2.54
CA CYS A 214 -13.87 -2.36 2.95
C CYS A 214 -13.23 -1.08 3.51
N LEU A 215 -13.53 0.09 2.95
CA LEU A 215 -12.92 1.35 3.36
C LEU A 215 -13.36 1.81 4.75
N ALA A 216 -14.66 1.69 5.06
CA ALA A 216 -15.23 2.09 6.35
C ALA A 216 -14.62 1.34 7.53
N ASP A 217 -14.28 0.06 7.36
CA ASP A 217 -13.60 -0.73 8.40
C ASP A 217 -12.12 -0.34 8.55
N ALA A 218 -11.45 -0.04 7.43
CA ALA A 218 -10.08 0.45 7.44
C ALA A 218 -9.96 1.82 8.11
N ASP A 219 -10.99 2.67 8.03
CA ASP A 219 -11.06 3.95 8.71
C ASP A 219 -11.42 3.79 10.21
N LYS A 220 -12.36 2.89 10.57
CA LYS A 220 -12.62 2.51 11.97
C LYS A 220 -11.39 1.94 12.67
N ALA A 221 -10.61 1.09 11.99
CA ALA A 221 -9.37 0.51 12.52
C ALA A 221 -8.25 1.55 12.76
N LYS A 222 -8.32 2.73 12.12
CA LYS A 222 -7.42 3.87 12.40
C LYS A 222 -7.96 4.77 13.52
N GLY A 223 -9.29 4.84 13.68
CA GLY A 223 -9.97 5.65 14.69
C GLY A 223 -9.98 5.03 16.10
N GLY A 224 -9.84 3.71 16.23
CA GLY A 224 -9.79 2.99 17.52
C GLY A 224 -8.51 3.19 18.35
N ALA A 225 -7.83 4.32 18.18
CA ALA A 225 -6.63 4.73 18.93
C ALA A 225 -6.87 6.13 19.55
N GLN A 226 -7.95 6.23 20.34
CA GLN A 226 -8.27 7.33 21.25
C GLN A 226 -8.62 6.74 22.62
#